data_AF-A0A5E5B4P2-F1
#
_entry.id   AF-A0A5E5B4P2-F1
#
_cell.length_a   1.000
_cell.length_b   1.000
_cell.length_c   1.000
_cell.angle_alpha   90.00
_cell.angle_beta   90.00
_cell.angle_gamma   90.00
#
_symmetry.space_group_name_H-M   'P 1'
#
loop_
_entity.id
_entity.type
_entity.pdbx_description
1 polymer ?
#
loop_
_entity_poly.entity_id
_entity_poly.type
_entity_poly.pdbx_seq_one_letter_code
_entity_poly.pdbx_strand_id
1 'polypeptide(L)'
;MTYRFPVIIDTDTASTRAIRWVAAGVLALSLTACITPPWQQLPASASQAEVQAQLGKPKEVYPLAPGVTRWLYPTKPFGEETIAADFDAQGRLLHVTQVLSTQEFNKVEIDKWTKTDVLHHFGEPVETSAFPLMKREVWTYRFKQDDVWFSMMNFYFDADGIVKTTQISPDPLHEKRDNNLF
;
A
#
# COMPACT_ATOMS: atom_id res chain seq x y z
N MET A 1 -38.97 63.62 53.51
CA MET A 1 -38.88 63.97 52.07
C MET A 1 -37.42 63.93 51.69
N THR A 2 -37.03 63.05 50.76
CA THR A 2 -36.23 63.32 49.55
C THR A 2 -35.91 61.98 48.89
N TYR A 3 -35.93 62.00 47.57
CA TYR A 3 -36.30 60.93 46.66
C TYR A 3 -35.18 59.92 46.35
N ARG A 4 -35.62 58.69 46.08
CA ARG A 4 -34.88 57.57 45.50
C ARG A 4 -34.87 57.76 43.98
N PHE A 5 -33.68 57.84 43.37
CA PHE A 5 -33.49 57.63 41.94
C PHE A 5 -32.69 56.33 41.74
N PRO A 6 -33.20 55.32 41.04
CA PRO A 6 -32.38 54.21 40.57
C PRO A 6 -31.63 54.64 39.30
N VAL A 7 -30.32 54.39 39.27
CA VAL A 7 -29.51 54.43 38.05
C VAL A 7 -29.90 53.22 37.20
N ILE A 8 -30.42 53.48 36.00
CA ILE A 8 -30.61 52.48 34.95
C ILE A 8 -29.23 52.24 34.33
N ILE A 9 -28.69 51.03 34.49
CA ILE A 9 -27.50 50.60 33.75
C ILE A 9 -28.00 49.87 32.52
N ASP A 10 -27.94 50.56 31.39
CA ASP A 10 -28.20 50.00 30.06
C ASP A 10 -27.11 48.96 29.77
N THR A 11 -27.51 47.69 29.64
CA THR A 11 -26.60 46.56 29.37
C THR A 11 -26.97 45.92 28.06
N ASP A 12 -26.92 46.72 26.99
CA ASP A 12 -26.96 46.19 25.64
C ASP A 12 -25.67 46.50 24.89
N THR A 13 -25.32 45.62 23.95
CA THR A 13 -24.20 45.72 22.98
C THR A 13 -22.86 45.02 23.31
N ALA A 14 -22.84 43.93 24.10
CA ALA A 14 -21.65 43.05 24.16
C ALA A 14 -21.90 41.60 23.72
N SER A 15 -23.17 41.17 23.59
CA SER A 15 -23.53 39.76 23.40
C SER A 15 -23.36 39.25 21.95
N THR A 16 -23.59 40.10 20.94
CA THR A 16 -23.71 39.62 19.55
C THR A 16 -22.38 39.41 18.82
N ARG A 17 -21.28 40.01 19.29
CA ARG A 17 -19.95 39.85 18.64
C ARG A 17 -19.24 38.57 19.05
N ALA A 18 -19.35 38.15 20.31
CA ALA A 18 -18.65 36.96 20.82
C ALA A 18 -19.19 35.64 20.21
N ILE A 19 -20.49 35.59 19.88
CA ILE A 19 -21.13 34.39 19.33
C ILE A 19 -20.63 34.07 17.90
N ARG A 20 -20.28 35.10 17.10
CA ARG A 20 -19.75 34.90 15.73
C ARG A 20 -18.34 34.28 15.69
N TRP A 21 -17.52 34.51 16.71
CA TRP A 21 -16.15 33.99 16.75
C TRP A 21 -16.06 32.54 17.25
N VAL A 22 -17.02 32.10 18.08
CA VAL A 22 -17.08 30.70 18.54
C VAL A 22 -17.55 29.77 17.42
N ALA A 23 -18.48 30.21 16.56
CA ALA A 23 -18.97 29.42 15.42
C ALA A 23 -17.88 29.17 14.36
N ALA A 24 -16.92 30.08 14.20
CA ALA A 24 -15.82 29.93 13.24
C ALA A 24 -14.72 28.97 13.74
N GLY A 25 -14.55 28.81 15.05
CA GLY A 25 -13.53 27.91 15.63
C GLY A 25 -13.92 26.42 15.60
N VAL A 26 -15.22 26.11 15.74
CA VAL A 26 -15.71 24.71 15.78
C VAL A 26 -15.70 24.06 14.39
N LEU A 27 -15.80 24.86 13.31
CA LEU A 27 -15.79 24.35 11.93
C LEU A 27 -14.38 24.05 11.39
N ALA A 28 -13.32 24.52 12.06
CA ALA A 28 -11.93 24.33 11.64
C ALA A 28 -11.29 23.03 12.18
N LEU A 29 -11.98 22.29 13.06
CA LEU A 29 -11.44 21.12 13.77
C LEU A 29 -11.92 19.76 13.22
N SER A 30 -12.72 19.72 12.15
CA SER A 30 -13.49 18.51 11.80
C SER A 30 -12.97 17.65 10.65
N LEU A 31 -11.80 17.89 10.06
CA LEU A 31 -11.34 17.14 8.88
C LEU A 31 -9.88 16.65 8.97
N THR A 32 -9.55 15.88 10.01
CA THR A 32 -8.40 14.94 9.95
C THR A 32 -8.92 13.51 9.83
N ALA A 33 -9.61 13.20 8.74
CA ALA A 33 -9.89 11.81 8.39
C ALA A 33 -8.60 11.22 7.81
N CYS A 34 -7.87 10.45 8.62
CA CYS A 34 -6.77 9.62 8.12
C CYS A 34 -7.37 8.60 7.15
N ILE A 35 -7.12 8.76 5.84
CA ILE A 35 -7.49 7.77 4.83
C ILE A 35 -6.60 6.55 5.07
N THR A 36 -7.14 5.56 5.77
CA THR A 36 -6.49 4.26 5.97
C THR A 36 -6.84 3.37 4.78
N PRO A 37 -5.86 2.72 4.13
CA PRO A 37 -6.13 1.80 3.03
C PRO A 37 -7.13 0.70 3.43
N PRO A 38 -8.09 0.33 2.56
CA PRO A 38 -9.13 -0.64 2.90
C PRO A 38 -8.58 -1.98 3.41
N TRP A 39 -7.45 -2.43 2.87
CA TRP A 39 -6.82 -3.69 3.26
C TRP A 39 -6.26 -3.69 4.69
N GLN A 40 -5.98 -2.52 5.27
CA GLN A 40 -5.54 -2.39 6.67
C GLN A 40 -6.71 -2.37 7.67
N GLN A 41 -7.95 -2.27 7.18
CA GLN A 41 -9.15 -2.22 8.02
C GLN A 41 -9.82 -3.59 8.17
N LEU A 42 -9.27 -4.62 7.53
CA LEU A 42 -9.82 -5.97 7.60
C LEU A 42 -9.70 -6.54 9.03
N PRO A 43 -10.79 -7.09 9.59
CA PRO A 43 -10.73 -7.67 10.91
C PRO A 43 -9.84 -8.92 10.91
N ALA A 44 -9.18 -9.17 12.05
CA ALA A 44 -8.46 -10.42 12.25
C ALA A 44 -9.41 -11.60 12.04
N SER A 45 -8.94 -12.64 11.35
CA SER A 45 -9.75 -13.81 11.01
C SER A 45 -11.00 -13.49 10.18
N ALA A 46 -11.06 -12.39 9.41
CA ALA A 46 -12.12 -12.18 8.42
C ALA A 46 -12.33 -13.42 7.54
N SER A 47 -13.58 -13.70 7.16
CA SER A 47 -13.88 -14.71 6.15
C SER A 47 -13.44 -14.25 4.76
N GLN A 48 -13.19 -15.20 3.86
CA GLN A 48 -12.96 -14.92 2.44
C GLN A 48 -14.04 -14.04 1.79
N ALA A 49 -15.31 -14.21 2.20
CA ALA A 49 -16.41 -13.40 1.69
C ALA A 49 -16.32 -11.93 2.14
N GLU A 50 -15.94 -11.67 3.39
CA GLU A 50 -15.73 -10.32 3.91
C GLU A 50 -14.53 -9.65 3.22
N VAL A 51 -13.42 -10.37 3.05
CA VAL A 51 -12.25 -9.85 2.31
C VAL A 51 -12.62 -9.52 0.87
N GLN A 52 -13.37 -10.39 0.20
CA GLN A 52 -13.82 -10.16 -1.17
C GLN A 52 -14.82 -9.00 -1.27
N ALA A 53 -15.66 -8.78 -0.25
CA ALA A 53 -16.57 -7.64 -0.20
C ALA A 53 -15.81 -6.30 -0.10
N GLN A 54 -14.65 -6.29 0.57
CA GLN A 54 -13.85 -5.09 0.79
C GLN A 54 -12.81 -4.83 -0.31
N LEU A 55 -12.10 -5.87 -0.76
CA LEU A 55 -11.01 -5.77 -1.75
C LEU A 55 -11.43 -6.17 -3.17
N GLY A 56 -12.61 -6.78 -3.33
CA GLY A 56 -13.04 -7.39 -4.58
C GLY A 56 -12.47 -8.79 -4.78
N LYS A 57 -12.69 -9.34 -5.97
CA LYS A 57 -12.16 -10.67 -6.35
C LYS A 57 -10.64 -10.61 -6.48
N PRO A 58 -9.89 -11.57 -5.91
CA PRO A 58 -8.46 -11.65 -6.12
C PRO A 58 -8.14 -11.84 -7.60
N LYS A 59 -6.99 -11.31 -8.03
CA LYS A 59 -6.52 -11.50 -9.41
C LYS A 59 -5.72 -12.77 -9.57
N GLU A 60 -4.98 -13.13 -8.53
CA GLU A 60 -4.16 -14.33 -8.50
C GLU A 60 -4.38 -15.05 -7.16
N VAL A 61 -4.31 -16.38 -7.19
CA VAL A 61 -4.53 -17.24 -6.02
C VAL A 61 -3.50 -18.36 -6.06
N TYR A 62 -2.69 -18.48 -5.01
CA TYR A 62 -1.59 -19.43 -4.94
C TYR A 62 -1.58 -20.20 -3.62
N PRO A 63 -1.12 -21.47 -3.62
CA PRO A 63 -0.76 -22.15 -2.38
C PRO A 63 0.58 -21.60 -1.86
N LEU A 64 0.59 -21.08 -0.64
CA LEU A 64 1.82 -20.53 -0.04
C LEU A 64 2.54 -21.55 0.84
N ALA A 65 1.78 -22.30 1.63
CA ALA A 65 2.28 -23.34 2.53
C ALA A 65 1.19 -24.42 2.70
N PRO A 66 1.49 -25.57 3.32
CA PRO A 66 0.47 -26.58 3.59
C PRO A 66 -0.72 -26.01 4.36
N GLY A 67 -1.89 -25.98 3.72
CA GLY A 67 -3.12 -25.42 4.29
C GLY A 67 -3.19 -23.89 4.29
N VAL A 68 -2.26 -23.17 3.66
CA VAL A 68 -2.30 -21.71 3.52
C VAL A 68 -2.49 -21.32 2.06
N THR A 69 -3.54 -20.55 1.79
CA THR A 69 -3.82 -19.99 0.47
C THR A 69 -3.59 -18.49 0.48
N ARG A 70 -2.80 -18.00 -0.48
CA ARG A 70 -2.55 -16.58 -0.68
C ARG A 70 -3.39 -16.05 -1.82
N TRP A 71 -4.06 -14.94 -1.58
CA TRP A 71 -4.77 -14.15 -2.58
C TRP A 71 -3.97 -12.88 -2.87
N LEU A 72 -3.72 -12.60 -4.14
CA LEU A 72 -2.99 -11.41 -4.57
C LEU A 72 -3.88 -10.43 -5.32
N TYR A 73 -3.65 -9.16 -5.00
CA TYR A 73 -4.34 -7.99 -5.54
C TYR A 73 -3.31 -7.00 -6.12
N PRO A 74 -2.72 -7.30 -7.29
CA PRO A 74 -1.76 -6.42 -7.96
C PRO A 74 -2.45 -5.18 -8.55
N THR A 75 -1.82 -4.02 -8.42
CA THR A 75 -2.31 -2.72 -8.93
C THR A 75 -1.89 -2.47 -10.39
N LYS A 76 -2.17 -3.44 -11.27
CA LYS A 76 -1.88 -3.33 -12.72
C LYS A 76 -2.67 -2.18 -13.37
N PRO A 77 -2.13 -1.51 -14.41
CA PRO A 77 -0.95 -1.89 -15.19
C PRO A 77 0.39 -1.44 -14.61
N PHE A 78 0.43 -0.47 -13.70
CA PHE A 78 1.68 0.03 -13.14
C PHE A 78 2.31 -0.96 -12.15
N GLY A 79 1.49 -1.68 -11.37
CA GLY A 79 1.93 -2.80 -10.54
C GLY A 79 2.98 -2.42 -9.50
N GLU A 80 2.88 -1.21 -8.94
CA GLU A 80 3.78 -0.71 -7.89
C GLU A 80 3.49 -1.33 -6.52
N GLU A 81 2.30 -1.90 -6.39
CA GLU A 81 1.75 -2.45 -5.17
C GLU A 81 1.03 -3.77 -5.48
N THR A 82 1.20 -4.76 -4.61
CA THR A 82 0.43 -5.99 -4.60
C THR A 82 0.06 -6.34 -3.17
N ILE A 83 -1.23 -6.28 -2.88
CA ILE A 83 -1.72 -6.68 -1.56
C ILE A 83 -1.89 -8.21 -1.55
N ALA A 84 -1.27 -8.88 -0.60
CA ALA A 84 -1.45 -10.29 -0.31
C ALA A 84 -2.36 -10.47 0.90
N ALA A 85 -3.36 -11.34 0.78
CA ALA A 85 -4.20 -11.80 1.88
C ALA A 85 -4.05 -13.30 2.03
N ASP A 86 -3.59 -13.75 3.21
CA ASP A 86 -3.30 -15.15 3.47
C ASP A 86 -4.41 -15.77 4.31
N PHE A 87 -4.87 -16.94 3.91
CA PHE A 87 -5.97 -17.65 4.54
C PHE A 87 -5.53 -19.03 5.02
N ASP A 88 -6.02 -19.44 6.17
CA ASP A 88 -5.87 -20.82 6.64
C ASP A 88 -6.73 -21.82 5.86
N ALA A 89 -6.64 -23.09 6.23
CA ALA A 89 -7.36 -24.19 5.59
C ALA A 89 -8.88 -24.10 5.82
N GLN A 90 -9.34 -23.25 6.75
CA GLN A 90 -10.74 -22.98 7.04
C GLN A 90 -11.25 -21.71 6.33
N GLY A 91 -10.40 -21.03 5.56
CA GLY A 91 -10.74 -19.80 4.86
C GLY A 91 -10.83 -18.57 5.77
N ARG A 92 -10.16 -18.57 6.91
CA ARG A 92 -10.05 -17.41 7.80
C ARG A 92 -8.76 -16.65 7.52
N LEU A 93 -8.87 -15.32 7.50
CA LEU A 93 -7.76 -14.42 7.24
C LEU A 93 -6.71 -14.51 8.36
N LEU A 94 -5.50 -14.87 7.98
CA LEU A 94 -4.32 -14.89 8.86
C LEU A 94 -3.68 -13.52 8.93
N HIS A 95 -3.34 -12.94 7.78
CA HIS A 95 -2.75 -11.61 7.68
C HIS A 95 -2.92 -11.00 6.28
N VAL A 96 -2.68 -9.69 6.19
CA VAL A 96 -2.69 -8.92 4.94
C VAL A 96 -1.43 -8.07 4.87
N THR A 97 -0.71 -8.12 3.74
CA THR A 97 0.60 -7.47 3.58
C THR A 97 0.79 -6.89 2.18
N GLN A 98 1.46 -5.75 2.09
CA GLN A 98 2.01 -5.23 0.82
C GLN A 98 3.28 -5.98 0.46
N VAL A 99 3.23 -6.85 -0.55
CA VAL A 99 4.37 -7.75 -0.87
C VAL A 99 5.46 -7.11 -1.72
N LEU A 100 5.15 -6.02 -2.44
CA LEU A 100 6.16 -5.29 -3.23
C LEU A 100 6.86 -4.25 -2.34
N SER A 101 7.69 -4.72 -1.40
CA SER A 101 8.41 -3.86 -0.46
C SER A 101 9.82 -4.36 -0.19
N THR A 102 10.73 -3.46 0.21
CA THR A 102 12.12 -3.79 0.58
C THR A 102 12.16 -4.92 1.62
N GLN A 103 11.28 -4.87 2.62
CA GLN A 103 11.21 -5.88 3.68
C GLN A 103 10.88 -7.28 3.16
N GLU A 104 9.94 -7.38 2.22
CA GLU A 104 9.53 -8.66 1.64
C GLU A 104 10.55 -9.18 0.65
N PHE A 105 11.16 -8.31 -0.16
CA PHE A 105 12.24 -8.70 -1.07
C PHE A 105 13.47 -9.24 -0.31
N ASN A 106 13.76 -8.73 0.88
CA ASN A 106 14.85 -9.22 1.72
C ASN A 106 14.63 -10.65 2.25
N LYS A 107 13.41 -11.20 2.14
CA LYS A 107 13.13 -12.60 2.52
C LYS A 107 13.53 -13.60 1.44
N VAL A 108 13.80 -13.14 0.22
CA VAL A 108 14.14 -14.01 -0.91
C VAL A 108 15.52 -14.63 -0.68
N GLU A 109 15.57 -15.96 -0.69
CA GLU A 109 16.82 -16.69 -0.53
C GLU A 109 17.44 -17.02 -1.89
N ILE A 110 18.61 -16.42 -2.17
CA ILE A 110 19.42 -16.73 -3.35
C ILE A 110 19.82 -18.22 -3.34
N ASP A 111 19.87 -18.82 -4.53
CA ASP A 111 20.16 -20.24 -4.79
C ASP A 111 19.14 -21.24 -4.21
N LYS A 112 18.01 -20.75 -3.67
CA LYS A 112 16.95 -21.59 -3.10
C LYS A 112 15.58 -21.27 -3.67
N TRP A 113 15.20 -20.00 -3.69
CA TRP A 113 13.90 -19.60 -4.21
C TRP A 113 13.82 -19.86 -5.71
N THR A 114 12.72 -20.48 -6.10
CA THR A 114 12.37 -20.76 -7.49
C THR A 114 11.50 -19.65 -8.07
N LYS A 115 11.32 -19.66 -9.39
CA LYS A 115 10.30 -18.83 -10.07
C LYS A 115 8.91 -19.02 -9.47
N THR A 116 8.56 -20.24 -9.07
CA THR A 116 7.27 -20.54 -8.43
C THR A 116 7.17 -19.85 -7.08
N ASP A 117 8.23 -19.86 -6.26
CA ASP A 117 8.23 -19.19 -4.97
C ASP A 117 8.08 -17.66 -5.13
N VAL A 118 8.82 -17.08 -6.08
CA VAL A 118 8.70 -15.64 -6.42
C VAL A 118 7.27 -15.32 -6.89
N LEU A 119 6.71 -16.13 -7.79
CA LEU A 119 5.36 -15.94 -8.31
C LEU A 119 4.29 -16.07 -7.21
N HIS A 120 4.39 -17.08 -6.36
CA HIS A 120 3.43 -17.30 -5.28
C HIS A 120 3.52 -16.21 -4.21
N HIS A 121 4.71 -15.65 -3.99
CA HIS A 121 4.91 -14.62 -2.97
C HIS A 121 4.52 -13.23 -3.46
N PHE A 122 4.96 -12.84 -4.67
CA PHE A 122 4.85 -11.47 -5.20
C PHE A 122 3.81 -11.30 -6.32
N GLY A 123 3.38 -12.39 -6.96
CA GLY A 123 2.46 -12.37 -8.11
C GLY A 123 3.18 -12.27 -9.44
N GLU A 124 2.43 -12.08 -10.51
CA GLU A 124 3.01 -11.93 -11.85
C GLU A 124 3.86 -10.65 -11.97
N PRO A 125 5.06 -10.73 -12.58
CA PRO A 125 5.87 -9.55 -12.81
C PRO A 125 5.21 -8.59 -13.80
N VAL A 126 5.59 -7.30 -13.72
CA VAL A 126 5.15 -6.30 -14.70
C VAL A 126 5.92 -6.42 -16.01
N GLU A 127 7.14 -6.96 -15.96
CA GLU A 127 7.99 -7.18 -17.12
C GLU A 127 8.76 -8.49 -17.00
N THR A 128 8.90 -9.21 -18.11
CA THR A 128 9.75 -10.40 -18.23
C THR A 128 10.71 -10.20 -19.38
N SER A 129 12.00 -10.27 -19.10
CA SER A 129 13.09 -10.09 -20.06
C SER A 129 13.98 -11.33 -20.08
N ALA A 130 14.48 -11.71 -21.25
CA ALA A 130 15.42 -12.82 -21.39
C ALA A 130 16.76 -12.32 -21.92
N PHE A 131 17.85 -12.80 -21.34
CA PHE A 131 19.24 -12.50 -21.74
C PHE A 131 19.92 -13.79 -22.20
N PRO A 132 19.78 -14.17 -23.49
CA PRO A 132 20.25 -15.47 -24.01
C PRO A 132 21.74 -15.71 -23.81
N LEU A 133 22.57 -14.67 -23.95
CA LEU A 133 24.03 -14.77 -23.78
C LEU A 133 24.42 -15.13 -22.34
N MET A 134 23.67 -14.65 -21.35
CA MET A 134 23.88 -14.98 -19.94
C MET A 134 23.08 -16.22 -19.52
N LYS A 135 22.19 -16.73 -20.39
CA LYS A 135 21.18 -17.76 -20.09
C LYS A 135 20.37 -17.41 -18.83
N ARG A 136 19.97 -16.14 -18.74
CA ARG A 136 19.19 -15.63 -17.62
C ARG A 136 17.84 -15.14 -18.07
N GLU A 137 16.83 -15.45 -17.28
CA GLU A 137 15.53 -14.79 -17.35
C GLU A 137 15.44 -13.78 -16.22
N VAL A 138 14.81 -12.65 -16.47
CA VAL A 138 14.66 -11.56 -15.51
C VAL A 138 13.20 -11.23 -15.38
N TRP A 139 12.71 -11.29 -14.15
CA TRP A 139 11.39 -10.77 -13.79
C TRP A 139 11.54 -9.47 -13.05
N THR A 140 10.76 -8.48 -13.45
CA THR A 140 10.84 -7.15 -12.87
C THR A 140 9.52 -6.74 -12.24
N TYR A 141 9.62 -6.16 -11.05
CA TYR A 141 8.53 -5.62 -10.26
C TYR A 141 8.81 -4.15 -9.98
N ARG A 142 7.80 -3.30 -10.18
CA ARG A 142 7.88 -1.89 -9.77
C ARG A 142 7.48 -1.80 -8.31
N PHE A 143 8.13 -0.93 -7.55
CA PHE A 143 7.75 -0.67 -6.17
C PHE A 143 8.26 0.68 -5.70
N LYS A 144 7.71 1.14 -4.58
CA LYS A 144 8.18 2.33 -3.91
C LYS A 144 9.17 1.95 -2.80
N GLN A 145 10.46 2.10 -3.08
CA GLN A 145 11.49 1.81 -2.09
C GLN A 145 11.41 2.82 -0.94
N ASP A 146 11.27 2.28 0.27
CA ASP A 146 11.15 3.02 1.53
C ASP A 146 10.04 4.09 1.49
N ASP A 147 8.95 3.81 0.75
CA ASP A 147 7.81 4.70 0.51
C ASP A 147 8.14 6.04 -0.15
N VAL A 148 9.36 6.20 -0.67
CA VAL A 148 9.88 7.46 -1.23
C VAL A 148 10.33 7.32 -2.68
N TRP A 149 11.09 6.28 -3.02
CA TRP A 149 11.78 6.20 -4.31
C TRP A 149 11.08 5.22 -5.27
N PHE A 150 10.72 5.69 -6.46
CA PHE A 150 10.22 4.80 -7.51
C PHE A 150 11.37 3.93 -8.03
N SER A 151 11.25 2.63 -7.83
CA SER A 151 12.31 1.66 -8.10
C SER A 151 11.76 0.38 -8.71
N MET A 152 12.66 -0.40 -9.29
CA MET A 152 12.37 -1.69 -9.89
C MET A 152 13.22 -2.75 -9.21
N MET A 153 12.57 -3.80 -8.71
CA MET A 153 13.23 -5.01 -8.22
C MET A 153 13.31 -6.02 -9.37
N ASN A 154 14.52 -6.47 -9.68
CA ASN A 154 14.80 -7.42 -10.75
C ASN A 154 15.29 -8.74 -10.16
N PHE A 155 14.61 -9.83 -10.48
CA PHE A 155 15.00 -11.19 -10.12
C PHE A 155 15.63 -11.89 -11.32
N TYR A 156 16.89 -12.29 -11.19
CA TYR A 156 17.61 -13.03 -12.22
C TYR A 156 17.55 -14.52 -11.93
N PHE A 157 16.95 -15.27 -12.83
CA PHE A 157 16.85 -16.72 -12.77
C PHE A 157 17.88 -17.38 -13.68
N ASP A 158 18.37 -18.55 -13.27
CA ASP A 158 19.09 -19.46 -14.17
C ASP A 158 18.13 -20.28 -15.05
N ALA A 159 18.69 -21.22 -15.83
CA ALA A 159 17.93 -22.08 -16.71
C ALA A 159 16.99 -23.06 -15.98
N ASP A 160 17.27 -23.37 -14.71
CA ASP A 160 16.43 -24.23 -13.87
C ASP A 160 15.35 -23.42 -13.13
N GLY A 161 15.32 -22.09 -13.31
CA GLY A 161 14.36 -21.20 -12.70
C GLY A 161 14.68 -20.87 -11.24
N ILE A 162 15.94 -20.94 -10.83
CA ILE A 162 16.39 -20.60 -9.48
C ILE A 162 16.91 -19.17 -9.44
N VAL A 163 16.53 -18.40 -8.42
CA VAL A 163 17.01 -17.03 -8.22
C VAL A 163 18.52 -17.05 -7.95
N LYS A 164 19.30 -16.39 -8.80
CA LYS A 164 20.76 -16.25 -8.67
C LYS A 164 21.20 -14.87 -8.20
N THR A 165 20.41 -13.85 -8.52
CA THR A 165 20.76 -12.46 -8.16
C THR A 165 19.49 -11.64 -8.11
N THR A 166 19.46 -10.67 -7.20
CA THR A 166 18.47 -9.59 -7.19
C THR A 166 19.17 -8.26 -7.44
N GLN A 167 18.50 -7.35 -8.14
CA GLN A 167 19.03 -6.02 -8.39
C GLN A 167 17.91 -4.99 -8.29
N ILE A 168 18.16 -3.93 -7.52
CA ILE A 168 17.32 -2.73 -7.54
C ILE A 168 17.87 -1.75 -8.57
N SER A 169 16.99 -1.21 -9.41
CA SER A 169 17.31 -0.11 -10.33
C SER A 169 16.29 1.01 -10.17
N PRO A 170 16.64 2.27 -10.50
CA PRO A 170 15.66 3.33 -10.62
C PRO A 170 14.58 2.97 -11.65
N ASP A 171 13.37 3.50 -11.45
CA ASP A 171 12.30 3.36 -12.43
C ASP A 171 12.40 4.44 -13.53
N PRO A 172 12.67 4.08 -14.81
CA PRO A 172 12.78 5.03 -15.90
C PRO A 172 11.48 5.77 -16.24
N LEU A 173 10.30 5.29 -15.81
CA LEU A 173 9.04 6.05 -15.96
C LEU A 173 9.01 7.29 -15.08
N HIS A 174 9.77 7.28 -13.99
CA HIS A 174 9.81 8.35 -12.98
C HIS A 174 11.11 9.14 -13.02
N GLU A 175 12.08 8.73 -13.85
CA GLU A 175 13.26 9.54 -14.14
C GLU A 175 12.86 10.79 -14.92
N LYS A 176 13.15 11.96 -14.36
CA LYS A 176 13.12 13.20 -15.15
C LYS A 176 14.17 13.06 -16.24
N ARG A 177 13.71 12.96 -17.49
CA ARG A 177 14.55 13.17 -18.66
C ARG A 177 15.01 14.63 -18.66
N ASP A 178 16.13 14.90 -17.99
CA ASP A 178 16.85 16.15 -18.16
C ASP A 178 17.48 16.13 -19.56
N ASN A 179 16.67 16.44 -20.58
CA ASN A 179 17.09 16.56 -21.98
C ASN A 179 17.92 17.85 -22.22
N ASN A 180 18.90 18.13 -21.36
CA ASN A 180 19.71 19.35 -21.43
C ASN A 180 21.13 19.09 -21.99
N LEU A 181 21.23 18.23 -23.00
CA LEU A 181 22.48 17.99 -23.72
C LEU A 181 22.25 18.12 -25.22
N PHE A 182 22.06 19.36 -25.69
CA PHE A 182 22.61 19.94 -26.93
C PHE A 182 22.56 21.46 -26.83
#